data_AF-A0A838VD86-F1
#
_entry.id   AF-A0A838VD86-F1
#
_cell.length_a   1.000
_cell.length_b   1.000
_cell.length_c   1.000
_cell.angle_alpha   90.00
_cell.angle_beta   90.00
_cell.angle_gamma   90.00
#
_symmetry.space_group_name_H-M   'P 1'
#
loop_
_entity.id
_entity.type
_entity.pdbx_description
1 polymer ?
#
loop_
_entity_poly.entity_id
_entity_poly.type
_entity_poly.pdbx_seq_one_letter_code
_entity_poly.pdbx_strand_id
1 'polypeptide(L)'
;MINKYESRRITLNCFAVQEICRIEGLSPDVPSNVISAAIEKLIFQLAADSAVSIKHPATAQPTVNKSGLTAMVNQMKQAKSA
;
A
#
# COMPACT_ATOMS: atom_id res chain seq x y z
N MET A 1 25.41 -17.61 27.00
CA MET A 1 26.10 -18.12 25.79
C MET A 1 25.12 -18.16 24.65
N ILE A 2 25.39 -17.44 23.56
CA ILE A 2 24.54 -17.49 22.36
C ILE A 2 24.80 -18.85 21.69
N ASN A 3 23.73 -19.62 21.47
CA ASN A 3 23.79 -20.91 20.79
C ASN A 3 24.24 -20.69 19.32
N LYS A 4 25.05 -21.60 18.75
CA LYS A 4 25.54 -21.55 17.36
C LYS A 4 24.43 -21.41 16.31
N TYR A 5 23.20 -21.84 16.64
CA TYR A 5 22.02 -21.60 15.80
C TYR A 5 21.53 -20.15 15.85
N GLU A 6 21.46 -19.57 17.05
CA GLU A 6 21.08 -18.17 17.26
C GLU A 6 22.09 -17.20 16.63
N SER A 7 23.39 -17.46 16.75
CA SER A 7 24.42 -16.66 16.08
C SER A 7 24.22 -16.63 14.56
N ARG A 8 23.89 -17.77 13.95
CA ARG A 8 23.64 -17.85 12.51
C ARG A 8 22.41 -17.04 12.10
N ARG A 9 21.32 -17.10 12.87
CA ARG A 9 20.11 -16.31 12.61
C ARG A 9 20.36 -14.82 12.70
N ILE A 10 21.11 -14.37 13.71
CA ILE A 10 21.47 -12.95 13.87
C ILE A 10 22.29 -12.49 12.67
N THR A 11 23.31 -13.25 12.27
CA THR A 11 24.13 -12.93 11.10
C THR A 11 23.30 -12.85 9.81
N LEU A 12 22.39 -13.80 9.59
CA LEU A 12 21.50 -13.80 8.43
C LEU A 12 20.58 -12.58 8.41
N ASN A 13 20.02 -12.21 9.57
CA ASN A 13 19.18 -11.01 9.71
C ASN A 13 19.99 -9.72 9.45
N CYS A 14 21.23 -9.62 9.92
CA CYS A 14 22.09 -8.46 9.66
C CYS A 14 22.40 -8.30 8.17
N PHE A 15 22.74 -9.40 7.48
CA PHE A 15 22.99 -9.35 6.03
C PHE A 15 21.73 -9.00 5.24
N ALA A 16 20.56 -9.53 5.65
CA ALA A 16 19.30 -9.17 5.01
C ALA A 16 19.01 -7.66 5.12
N VAL A 17 19.20 -7.08 6.30
CA VAL A 17 19.02 -5.63 6.51
C VAL A 17 19.98 -4.81 5.64
N GLN A 18 21.26 -5.18 5.60
CA GLN A 18 22.24 -4.49 4.74
C GLN A 18 21.84 -4.55 3.27
N GLU A 19 21.37 -5.70 2.81
CA GLU A 19 21.00 -5.90 1.41
C GLU A 19 19.73 -5.11 1.05
N ILE A 20 18.73 -5.08 1.93
CA ILE A 20 17.54 -4.24 1.78
C ILE A 20 17.93 -2.76 1.70
N CYS A 21 18.81 -2.31 2.59
CA CYS A 21 19.28 -0.94 2.57
C CYS A 21 20.01 -0.61 1.26
N ARG A 22 20.83 -1.54 0.74
CA ARG A 22 21.51 -1.39 -0.56
C ARG A 22 20.54 -1.31 -1.73
N ILE A 23 19.52 -2.16 -1.78
CA ILE A 23 18.52 -2.21 -2.85
C ILE A 23 17.69 -0.91 -2.89
N GLU A 24 17.28 -0.43 -1.72
CA GLU A 24 16.41 0.75 -1.59
C GLU A 24 17.18 2.08 -1.47
N GLY A 25 18.52 2.04 -1.48
CA GLY A 25 19.37 3.23 -1.34
C GLY A 25 19.29 3.88 0.04
N LEU A 26 18.98 3.11 1.07
CA LEU A 26 18.87 3.56 2.46
C LEU A 26 20.21 3.49 3.19
N SER A 27 20.40 4.39 4.15
CA SER A 27 21.50 4.24 5.12
C SER A 27 21.24 3.02 6.01
N PRO A 28 22.25 2.23 6.39
CA PRO A 28 22.10 1.14 7.35
C PRO A 28 21.70 1.62 8.76
N ASP A 29 21.86 2.91 9.05
CA ASP A 29 21.47 3.52 10.34
C ASP A 29 20.01 4.02 10.37
N VAL A 30 19.19 3.66 9.38
CA VAL A 30 17.77 4.04 9.37
C VAL A 30 16.99 3.33 10.47
N PRO A 31 15.97 3.97 11.05
CA PRO A 31 15.15 3.34 12.08
C PRO A 31 14.37 2.14 11.53
N SER A 32 14.06 1.19 12.42
CA SER A 32 13.52 -0.13 12.07
C SER A 32 12.20 -0.07 11.29
N ASN A 33 11.38 0.94 11.52
CA ASN A 33 10.14 1.16 10.77
C ASN A 33 10.38 1.42 9.27
N VAL A 34 11.48 2.08 8.92
CA VAL A 34 11.85 2.32 7.52
C VAL A 34 12.29 1.02 6.86
N ILE A 35 13.04 0.18 7.58
CA ILE A 35 13.44 -1.16 7.12
C ILE A 35 12.19 -2.03 6.91
N SER A 36 11.23 -2.01 7.84
CA SER A 36 9.96 -2.73 7.69
C SER A 36 9.18 -2.28 6.44
N ALA A 37 9.05 -0.98 6.21
CA ALA A 37 8.38 -0.45 5.02
C ALA A 37 9.10 -0.85 3.71
N ALA A 38 10.43 -0.86 3.70
CA ALA A 38 11.24 -1.31 2.58
C ALA A 38 11.03 -2.80 2.26
N ILE A 39 10.96 -3.64 3.30
CA ILE A 39 10.65 -5.07 3.15
C ILE A 39 9.25 -5.27 2.56
N GLU A 40 8.24 -4.57 3.10
CA GLU A 40 6.87 -4.66 2.60
C GLU A 40 6.78 -4.25 1.13
N LYS A 41 7.43 -3.15 0.76
CA LYS A 41 7.52 -2.69 -0.63
C LYS A 41 8.11 -3.78 -1.54
N LEU A 42 9.20 -4.42 -1.13
CA LEU A 42 9.84 -5.50 -1.89
C LEU A 42 8.91 -6.71 -2.07
N ILE A 43 8.19 -7.10 -1.01
CA ILE A 43 7.19 -8.18 -1.05
C ILE A 43 6.08 -7.84 -2.05
N PHE A 44 5.55 -6.61 -2.00
CA PHE A 44 4.48 -6.18 -2.89
C PHE A 44 4.94 -6.04 -4.34
N GLN A 45 6.18 -5.61 -4.58
CA GLN A 45 6.76 -5.59 -5.93
C GLN A 45 6.89 -7.00 -6.51
N LEU A 46 7.40 -7.94 -5.73
CA LEU A 46 7.53 -9.34 -6.17
C LEU A 46 6.15 -9.99 -6.40
N ALA A 47 5.18 -9.69 -5.53
CA ALA A 47 3.80 -10.14 -5.70
C ALA A 47 3.14 -9.51 -6.93
N ALA A 48 3.46 -8.25 -7.27
CA ALA A 48 2.97 -7.59 -8.48
C ALA A 48 3.59 -8.17 -9.75
N ASP A 49 4.88 -8.53 -9.73
CA ASP A 49 5.54 -9.23 -10.86
C ASP A 49 5.05 -10.66 -11.04
N SER A 50 4.64 -11.32 -9.94
CA SER A 50 4.06 -12.67 -9.97
C SER A 50 2.56 -12.67 -10.24
N ALA A 51 1.90 -11.52 -10.10
CA ALA A 51 0.51 -11.35 -10.45
C ALA A 51 0.38 -11.28 -11.97
N VAL A 52 -0.12 -12.37 -12.57
CA VAL A 52 -0.89 -12.30 -13.81
C VAL A 52 -1.68 -11.00 -13.78
N SER A 53 -1.51 -10.16 -14.81
CA SER A 53 -2.24 -8.89 -14.98
C SER A 53 -3.74 -9.15 -14.89
N ILE A 54 -4.29 -9.16 -13.68
CA ILE A 54 -5.72 -9.05 -13.47
C ILE A 54 -5.95 -7.57 -13.74
N LYS A 55 -6.31 -7.26 -14.98
CA LYS A 55 -6.88 -5.97 -15.35
C LYS A 55 -7.93 -5.67 -14.29
N HIS A 56 -7.63 -4.71 -13.41
CA HIS A 56 -8.64 -4.13 -12.56
C HIS A 56 -9.82 -3.78 -13.48
N PRO A 57 -11.04 -4.29 -13.24
CA PRO A 57 -12.18 -3.76 -13.96
C PRO A 57 -12.18 -2.27 -13.65
N ALA A 58 -12.02 -1.45 -14.69
CA ALA A 58 -12.01 -0.01 -14.56
C ALA A 58 -13.13 0.38 -13.61
N THR A 59 -12.79 1.03 -12.50
CA THR A 59 -13.76 1.65 -11.60
C THR A 59 -14.73 2.40 -12.50
N ALA A 60 -15.94 1.87 -12.66
CA ALA A 60 -16.98 2.53 -13.41
C ALA A 60 -17.09 3.91 -12.78
N GLN A 61 -16.74 4.95 -13.54
CA GLN A 61 -16.94 6.32 -13.08
C GLN A 61 -18.40 6.40 -12.63
N PRO A 62 -18.68 6.86 -11.40
CA PRO A 62 -20.05 7.04 -10.98
C PRO A 62 -20.71 7.98 -11.98
N THR A 63 -21.63 7.48 -12.77
CA THR A 63 -22.43 8.30 -13.68
C THR A 63 -23.28 9.20 -12.80
N VAL A 64 -22.88 10.47 -12.70
CA VAL A 64 -23.60 11.48 -11.93
C VAL A 64 -25.01 11.59 -12.49
N ASN A 65 -25.99 11.08 -11.73
CA ASN A 65 -27.39 11.12 -12.11
C ASN A 65 -27.94 12.54 -11.91
N LYS A 66 -27.73 13.40 -12.92
CA LYS A 66 -28.14 14.82 -12.93
C LYS A 66 -29.66 15.00 -12.80
N SER A 67 -30.46 14.02 -13.23
CA SER A 67 -31.92 14.11 -13.12
C SER A 67 -32.37 13.92 -11.67
N GLY A 68 -31.75 13.01 -10.92
CA GLY A 68 -32.01 12.83 -9.48
C GLY A 68 -31.69 14.09 -8.67
N LEU A 69 -30.57 14.75 -8.96
CA LEU A 69 -30.19 16.00 -8.28
C LEU A 69 -31.17 17.15 -8.58
N THR A 70 -31.64 17.24 -9.83
CA THR A 70 -32.60 18.28 -10.24
C THR A 70 -33.97 18.07 -9.59
N ALA A 71 -34.42 16.83 -9.46
CA ALA A 71 -35.66 16.48 -8.76
C ALA A 71 -35.61 16.86 -7.27
N MET A 72 -34.48 16.61 -6.60
CA MET A 72 -34.29 16.95 -5.18
C MET A 72 -34.30 18.47 -4.94
N VAL A 73 -33.65 19.24 -5.82
CA VAL A 73 -33.66 20.72 -5.74
C VAL A 73 -35.06 21.29 -5.96
N ASN A 74 -35.84 20.71 -6.88
CA ASN A 74 -37.21 21.16 -7.12
C ASN A 74 -38.15 20.81 -5.95
N GLN A 75 -37.98 19.65 -5.33
CA GLN A 75 -38.73 19.29 -4.12
C GLN A 75 -38.38 20.22 -2.94
N MET A 76 -37.11 20.57 -2.76
CA MET A 76 -36.69 21.54 -1.73
C MET A 76 -37.25 22.94 -1.97
N LYS A 77 -37.36 23.39 -3.22
CA LYS A 77 -37.98 24.69 -3.55
C LYS A 77 -39.48 24.70 -3.28
N GLN A 78 -40.17 23.60 -3.56
CA GLN A 78 -41.60 23.47 -3.29
C GLN A 78 -41.88 23.42 -1.77
N ALA A 79 -41.05 22.72 -1.00
CA ALA A 79 -41.16 22.65 0.46
C ALA A 79 -40.87 23.98 1.19
N LYS A 80 -40.15 24.92 0.54
CA LYS A 80 -39.86 26.25 1.09
C LYS A 80 -40.90 27.32 0.72
N SER A 81 -41.88 26.97 -0.12
CA SER A 81 -42.95 27.88 -0.59
C SER A 81 -44.33 27.52 -0.02
N ALA A 82 -44.39 26.63 0.97
CA ALA A 82 -45.55 26.34 1.80
C ALA A 82 -45.30 26.88 3.22
#